data_AF-A0A2G2PJY5-F1
#
_entry.id   AF-A0A2G2PJY5-F1
#
_cell.length_a   1.000
_cell.length_b   1.000
_cell.length_c   1.000
_cell.angle_alpha   90.00
_cell.angle_beta   90.00
_cell.angle_gamma   90.00
#
_symmetry.space_group_name_H-M   'P 1'
#
loop_
_entity.id
_entity.type
_entity.pdbx_description
1 polymer ?
#
loop_
_entity_poly.entity_id
_entity_poly.type
_entity_poly.pdbx_seq_one_letter_code
_entity_poly.pdbx_strand_id
1 'polypeptide(L)'
;MVKSAHNLMAYNSQICVDDKFKFIVATDVTSQGTDKQELHKMALQTKEVITSPDLVILADKGYYSAAEIKKCVDDGIKTLVLAIRTGQELVNKGKFTKDKFIYDKEQDAYICPNNKLVSRTKSINKSYARIMHMYRSSQSDCNACPIKDNCLGEKTKQKQTQRWEHQELLDTYNKNMKTPEAKALYKKRGSIVEHPFGTIKRNLGWDHFLVRSKKKVQGENALIMFTYNFKRLLNLIGIALFKKLLIAIKDGDLTNIREEIALYIASSRLYIVDFFQYIFMVQFSKKLA
;
A
#
# COMPACT_ATOMS: atom_id res chain seq x y z
N MET A 1 19.32 11.48 -24.20
CA MET A 1 18.47 12.41 -23.41
C MET A 1 17.30 11.62 -22.83
N VAL A 2 17.39 11.19 -21.57
CA VAL A 2 16.27 10.54 -20.87
C VAL A 2 15.38 11.67 -20.35
N LYS A 3 14.24 11.91 -21.01
CA LYS A 3 13.23 12.85 -20.49
C LYS A 3 12.71 12.31 -19.16
N SER A 4 12.51 13.21 -18.20
CA SER A 4 11.86 12.88 -16.93
C SER A 4 10.47 12.29 -17.20
N ALA A 5 10.12 11.23 -16.47
CA ALA A 5 8.90 10.43 -16.61
C ALA A 5 7.59 11.17 -16.28
N HIS A 6 7.58 12.51 -16.33
CA HIS A 6 6.50 13.33 -15.79
C HIS A 6 5.25 13.40 -16.67
N ASN A 7 5.32 13.01 -17.95
CA ASN A 7 4.16 12.96 -18.85
C ASN A 7 4.17 11.69 -19.72
N LEU A 8 4.04 10.52 -19.09
CA LEU A 8 3.63 9.33 -19.84
C LEU A 8 2.18 9.56 -20.31
N MET A 9 1.95 9.56 -21.62
CA MET A 9 0.59 9.52 -22.20
C MET A 9 -0.01 8.13 -21.97
N ALA A 10 -0.23 7.79 -20.71
CA ALA A 10 -0.70 6.48 -20.28
C ALA A 10 -1.73 6.64 -19.17
N TYR A 11 -2.59 5.63 -19.06
CA TYR A 11 -3.52 5.48 -17.97
C TYR A 11 -3.00 4.39 -17.03
N ASN A 12 -3.07 4.67 -15.73
CA ASN A 12 -2.65 3.76 -14.69
C ASN A 12 -3.90 3.32 -13.91
N SER A 13 -4.21 2.02 -14.00
CA SER A 13 -5.36 1.41 -13.34
C SER A 13 -5.02 1.04 -11.90
N GLN A 14 -5.86 1.48 -10.98
CA GLN A 14 -5.75 1.29 -9.55
C GLN A 14 -6.86 0.34 -9.12
N ILE A 15 -6.55 -0.67 -8.30
CA ILE A 15 -7.54 -1.61 -7.76
C ILE A 15 -7.28 -1.89 -6.28
N CYS A 16 -8.35 -2.08 -5.52
CA CYS A 16 -8.32 -2.70 -4.20
C CYS A 16 -9.05 -4.05 -4.28
N VAL A 17 -8.48 -5.07 -3.66
CA VAL A 17 -8.89 -6.47 -3.84
C VAL A 17 -9.03 -7.13 -2.48
N ASP A 18 -10.11 -7.87 -2.26
CA ASP A 18 -10.31 -8.61 -1.03
C ASP A 18 -9.36 -9.83 -0.94
N ASP A 19 -8.93 -10.17 0.27
CA ASP A 19 -7.92 -11.21 0.48
C ASP A 19 -8.50 -12.64 0.42
N LYS A 20 -9.79 -12.82 0.68
CA LYS A 20 -10.45 -14.13 0.87
C LYS A 20 -10.97 -14.74 -0.41
N PHE A 21 -11.67 -13.95 -1.22
CA PHE A 21 -12.35 -14.35 -2.45
C PHE A 21 -11.77 -13.71 -3.70
N LYS A 22 -10.90 -12.70 -3.56
CA LYS A 22 -10.20 -12.01 -4.65
C LYS A 22 -11.11 -11.20 -5.58
N PHE A 23 -12.24 -10.71 -5.08
CA PHE A 23 -13.05 -9.68 -5.70
C PHE A 23 -12.36 -8.32 -5.63
N ILE A 24 -12.53 -7.55 -6.69
CA ILE A 24 -12.14 -6.16 -6.78
C ILE A 24 -13.23 -5.33 -6.10
N VAL A 25 -12.85 -4.62 -5.04
CA VAL A 25 -13.76 -3.86 -4.18
C VAL A 25 -13.83 -2.40 -4.62
N ALA A 26 -12.70 -1.84 -5.03
CA ALA A 26 -12.60 -0.47 -5.52
C ALA A 26 -11.69 -0.44 -6.75
N THR A 27 -11.97 0.48 -7.69
CA THR A 27 -11.12 0.70 -8.85
C THR A 27 -11.16 2.15 -9.31
N ASP A 28 -10.03 2.63 -9.84
CA ASP A 28 -9.95 3.94 -10.47
C ASP A 28 -8.86 3.97 -11.55
N VAL A 29 -8.84 5.07 -12.31
CA VAL A 29 -7.81 5.33 -13.32
C VAL A 29 -7.21 6.72 -13.12
N THR A 30 -5.88 6.76 -13.05
CA THR A 30 -5.09 7.99 -12.98
C THR A 30 -4.23 8.17 -14.22
N SER A 31 -3.92 9.42 -14.57
CA SER A 31 -2.93 9.75 -15.61
C SER A 31 -1.56 10.08 -14.99
N GLN A 32 -1.45 9.95 -13.67
CA GLN A 32 -0.18 10.14 -12.97
C GLN A 32 0.69 8.91 -13.16
N GLY A 33 1.95 9.13 -13.56
CA GLY A 33 2.94 8.04 -13.71
C GLY A 33 3.43 7.45 -12.39
N THR A 34 2.98 7.98 -11.24
CA THR A 34 3.40 7.52 -9.91
C THR A 34 2.20 7.28 -8.99
N ASP A 35 2.23 6.20 -8.23
CA ASP A 35 1.13 5.82 -7.31
C ASP A 35 1.14 6.57 -5.96
N LYS A 36 2.11 7.47 -5.74
CA LYS A 36 2.32 8.15 -4.46
C LYS A 36 1.15 9.02 -3.96
N GLN A 37 0.16 9.29 -4.81
CA GLN A 37 -1.01 10.13 -4.50
C GLN A 37 -2.34 9.36 -4.60
N GLU A 38 -2.29 8.04 -4.78
CA GLU A 38 -3.49 7.24 -5.04
C GLU A 38 -3.93 6.42 -3.80
N LEU A 39 -3.11 6.38 -2.74
CA LEU A 39 -3.39 5.55 -1.55
C LEU A 39 -4.67 5.97 -0.83
N HIS A 40 -4.81 7.25 -0.46
CA HIS A 40 -5.93 7.71 0.35
C HIS A 40 -7.25 7.59 -0.41
N LYS A 41 -7.25 7.96 -1.70
CA LYS A 41 -8.42 7.84 -2.56
C LYS A 41 -8.93 6.40 -2.65
N MET A 42 -8.06 5.46 -2.97
CA MET A 42 -8.43 4.05 -3.07
C MET A 42 -8.86 3.48 -1.72
N ALA A 43 -8.21 3.92 -0.64
CA ALA A 43 -8.55 3.51 0.70
C ALA A 43 -9.95 3.97 1.12
N LEU A 44 -10.31 5.21 0.81
CA LEU A 44 -11.62 5.77 1.10
C LEU A 44 -12.72 5.05 0.34
N GLN A 45 -12.56 4.86 -0.98
CA GLN A 45 -13.49 4.09 -1.81
C GLN A 45 -13.69 2.66 -1.29
N THR A 46 -12.62 2.04 -0.78
CA THR A 46 -12.71 0.69 -0.20
C THR A 46 -13.51 0.69 1.11
N LYS A 47 -13.31 1.70 1.96
CA LYS A 47 -14.05 1.85 3.23
C LYS A 47 -15.54 2.14 3.00
N GLU A 48 -15.89 2.87 1.94
CA GLU A 48 -17.29 3.12 1.56
C GLU A 48 -18.03 1.82 1.21
N VAL A 49 -17.33 0.84 0.64
CA VAL A 49 -17.91 -0.46 0.25
C VAL A 49 -17.83 -1.49 1.39
N ILE A 50 -16.77 -1.46 2.19
CA ILE A 50 -16.51 -2.46 3.23
C ILE A 50 -16.71 -1.86 4.62
N THR A 51 -17.78 -2.26 5.29
CA THR A 51 -18.15 -1.78 6.63
C THR A 51 -17.46 -2.54 7.78
N SER A 52 -16.38 -3.29 7.50
CA SER A 52 -15.69 -4.07 8.53
C SER A 52 -14.83 -3.17 9.44
N PRO A 53 -14.94 -3.30 10.78
CA PRO A 53 -14.09 -2.55 11.70
C PRO A 53 -12.61 -2.99 11.63
N ASP A 54 -12.34 -4.21 11.16
CA ASP A 54 -11.01 -4.79 11.06
C ASP A 54 -10.35 -4.55 9.68
N LEU A 55 -10.89 -3.63 8.89
CA LEU A 55 -10.36 -3.32 7.55
C LEU A 55 -8.90 -2.83 7.64
N VAL A 56 -7.99 -3.60 7.05
CA VAL A 56 -6.58 -3.22 6.88
C VAL A 56 -6.23 -3.19 5.40
N ILE A 57 -5.79 -2.03 4.92
CA ILE A 57 -5.43 -1.84 3.52
C ILE A 57 -3.92 -1.98 3.35
N LEU A 58 -3.51 -2.94 2.52
CA LEU A 58 -2.11 -3.19 2.18
C LEU A 58 -1.80 -2.54 0.84
N ALA A 59 -0.66 -1.85 0.73
CA ALA A 59 -0.23 -1.30 -0.54
C ALA A 59 1.28 -1.46 -0.79
N ASP A 60 1.64 -1.39 -2.06
CA ASP A 60 3.01 -1.47 -2.51
C ASP A 60 3.85 -0.28 -2.02
N LYS A 61 5.16 -0.47 -1.92
CA LYS A 61 6.10 0.61 -1.54
C LYS A 61 5.98 1.86 -2.44
N GLY A 62 5.46 1.71 -3.66
CA GLY A 62 5.21 2.80 -4.60
C GLY A 62 4.14 3.79 -4.13
N TYR A 63 3.20 3.33 -3.30
CA TYR A 63 2.13 4.15 -2.70
C TYR A 63 2.59 4.92 -1.47
N TYR A 64 3.84 4.73 -1.01
CA TYR A 64 4.30 5.38 0.21
C TYR A 64 4.38 6.90 0.03
N SER A 65 3.51 7.62 0.75
CA SER A 65 3.51 9.06 0.87
C SER A 65 3.07 9.47 2.28
N ALA A 66 3.87 10.33 2.91
CA ALA A 66 3.59 10.81 4.26
C ALA A 66 2.24 11.52 4.37
N ALA A 67 1.90 12.34 3.37
CA ALA A 67 0.65 13.09 3.35
C ALA A 67 -0.56 12.16 3.19
N GLU A 68 -0.47 11.16 2.30
CA GLU A 68 -1.54 10.19 2.08
C GLU A 68 -1.77 9.28 3.29
N ILE A 69 -0.70 8.81 3.93
CA ILE A 69 -0.80 8.02 5.16
C ILE A 69 -1.50 8.82 6.26
N LYS A 70 -1.17 10.12 6.41
CA LYS A 70 -1.86 10.97 7.39
C LYS A 70 -3.35 11.09 7.07
N LYS A 71 -3.73 11.37 5.81
CA LYS A 71 -5.16 11.43 5.43
C LYS A 71 -5.89 10.12 5.75
N CYS A 72 -5.27 8.97 5.48
CA CYS A 72 -5.84 7.67 5.87
C CYS A 72 -6.03 7.57 7.39
N VAL A 73 -5.04 7.99 8.18
CA VAL A 73 -5.15 7.97 9.65
C VAL A 73 -6.22 8.94 10.15
N ASP A 74 -6.30 10.15 9.58
CA ASP A 74 -7.32 11.15 9.92
C ASP A 74 -8.74 10.60 9.67
N ASP A 75 -8.92 9.83 8.58
CA ASP A 75 -10.18 9.16 8.24
C ASP A 75 -10.38 7.80 8.95
N GLY A 76 -9.51 7.46 9.91
CA GLY A 76 -9.59 6.21 10.67
C GLY A 76 -9.39 4.94 9.84
N ILE A 77 -8.62 5.02 8.76
CA ILE A 77 -8.30 3.89 7.87
C ILE A 77 -6.92 3.32 8.23
N LYS A 78 -6.90 2.06 8.68
CA LYS A 78 -5.65 1.35 8.96
C LYS A 78 -5.00 0.90 7.66
N THR A 79 -3.78 1.37 7.41
CA THR A 79 -3.00 1.01 6.22
C THR A 79 -1.65 0.39 6.62
N LEU A 80 -1.09 -0.47 5.76
CA LEU A 80 0.28 -0.96 5.88
C LEU A 80 1.03 -0.77 4.55
N VAL A 81 1.93 0.21 4.52
CA VAL A 81 2.74 0.59 3.36
C VAL A 81 4.19 0.77 3.79
N LEU A 82 5.11 0.01 3.18
CA LEU A 82 6.52 0.11 3.55
C LEU A 82 7.13 1.45 3.10
N ALA A 83 7.80 2.12 4.04
CA ALA A 83 8.63 3.27 3.75
C ALA A 83 9.75 2.93 2.76
N ILE A 84 9.95 3.81 1.78
CA ILE A 84 11.09 3.73 0.88
C ILE A 84 12.34 4.07 1.69
N ARG A 85 13.31 3.14 1.73
CA ARG A 85 14.61 3.39 2.36
C ARG A 85 15.32 4.49 1.61
N THR A 86 15.50 5.65 2.24
CA THR A 86 16.27 6.77 1.71
C THR A 86 17.63 6.83 2.40
N GLY A 87 18.67 7.23 1.66
CA GLY A 87 20.00 7.43 2.23
C GLY A 87 20.93 6.22 2.22
N GLN A 88 20.59 5.11 1.54
CA GLN A 88 21.51 3.98 1.36
C GLN A 88 22.83 4.41 0.70
N GLU A 89 22.77 5.33 -0.26
CA GLU A 89 23.96 5.92 -0.88
C GLU A 89 24.83 6.70 0.11
N LEU A 90 24.21 7.36 1.11
CA LEU A 90 24.95 8.06 2.16
C LEU A 90 25.65 7.06 3.08
N VAL A 91 24.96 5.99 3.46
CA VAL A 91 25.54 4.89 4.26
C VAL A 91 26.72 4.26 3.52
N ASN A 92 26.59 4.00 2.22
CA ASN A 92 27.66 3.43 1.41
C ASN A 92 28.89 4.36 1.32
N LYS A 93 28.69 5.68 1.48
CA LYS A 93 29.77 6.69 1.56
C LYS A 93 30.25 6.94 2.99
N GLY A 94 29.86 6.11 3.96
CA GLY A 94 30.23 6.25 5.37
C GLY A 94 29.59 7.45 6.08
N LYS A 95 28.57 8.08 5.48
CA LYS A 95 27.91 9.27 6.03
C LYS A 95 26.75 8.93 6.95
N PHE A 96 26.53 9.78 7.94
CA PHE A 96 25.42 9.65 8.87
C PHE A 96 24.08 9.98 8.21
N THR A 97 23.15 9.04 8.36
CA THR A 97 21.75 9.18 7.99
C THR A 97 20.90 9.74 9.15
N LYS A 98 19.62 10.02 8.88
CA LYS A 98 18.71 10.71 9.82
C LYS A 98 18.51 9.94 11.14
N ASP A 99 18.62 8.62 11.12
CA ASP A 99 18.53 7.72 12.28
C ASP A 99 19.58 7.97 13.36
N LYS A 100 20.72 8.58 13.02
CA LYS A 100 21.76 8.97 13.98
C LYS A 100 21.45 10.27 14.73
N PHE A 101 20.38 10.98 14.35
CA PHE A 101 19.94 12.22 14.98
C PHE A 101 18.67 11.95 15.79
N ILE A 102 18.77 12.08 17.11
CA ILE A 102 17.65 11.81 18.03
C ILE A 102 16.85 13.10 18.20
N TYR A 103 15.53 13.04 18.07
CA TYR A 103 14.68 14.19 18.30
C TYR A 103 14.29 14.28 19.78
N ASP A 104 14.58 15.40 20.41
CA ASP A 104 14.12 15.75 21.74
C ASP A 104 12.86 16.61 21.65
N LYS A 105 11.76 16.10 22.24
CA LYS A 105 10.45 16.76 22.23
C LYS A 105 10.37 17.91 23.24
N GLU A 106 11.12 17.84 24.33
CA GLU A 106 11.10 18.87 25.38
C GLU A 106 11.80 20.14 24.91
N GLN A 107 12.95 19.97 24.24
CA GLN A 107 13.76 21.10 23.76
C GLN A 107 13.44 21.54 22.32
N ASP A 108 12.51 20.86 21.64
CA ASP A 108 12.21 21.04 20.20
C ASP A 108 13.50 21.16 19.36
N ALA A 109 14.36 20.15 19.51
CA ALA A 109 15.68 20.12 18.91
C ALA A 109 16.09 18.69 18.54
N TYR A 110 17.02 18.56 17.60
CA TYR A 110 17.71 17.28 17.39
C TYR A 110 19.04 17.26 18.12
N ILE A 111 19.37 16.12 18.73
CA ILE A 111 20.67 15.82 19.30
C ILE A 111 21.48 15.10 18.23
N CYS A 112 22.62 15.67 17.86
CA CYS A 112 23.53 15.06 16.90
C CYS A 112 24.40 13.96 17.57
N PRO A 113 25.10 13.11 16.78
CA PRO A 113 25.97 12.07 17.35
C PRO A 113 27.13 12.59 18.22
N ASN A 114 27.46 13.89 18.11
CA ASN A 114 28.44 14.57 18.96
C ASN A 114 27.77 15.30 20.17
N ASN A 115 26.55 14.93 20.53
CA ASN A 115 25.76 15.51 21.64
C ASN A 115 25.55 17.04 21.57
N LYS A 116 25.62 17.63 20.37
CA LYS A 116 25.28 19.04 20.14
C LYS A 116 23.84 19.19 19.65
N LEU A 117 23.20 20.28 20.07
CA LEU A 117 21.84 20.60 19.68
C LEU A 117 21.77 21.16 18.25
N VAL A 118 20.74 20.73 17.54
CA VAL A 118 20.34 21.22 16.22
C VAL A 118 18.94 21.82 16.41
N SER A 119 18.89 23.11 16.74
CA SER A 119 17.69 23.79 17.18
C SER A 119 16.79 24.19 16.01
N ARG A 120 15.48 24.32 16.30
CA ARG A 120 14.49 24.78 15.32
C ARG A 120 14.77 26.21 14.90
N THR A 121 14.67 26.47 13.60
CA THR A 121 14.72 27.81 13.01
C THR A 121 13.30 28.30 12.72
N LYS A 122 13.11 29.62 12.63
CA LYS A 122 11.86 30.26 12.16
C LYS A 122 11.49 29.92 10.70
N SER A 123 12.41 29.32 9.94
CA SER A 123 12.21 28.97 8.54
C SER A 123 11.33 27.73 8.40
N ILE A 124 10.29 27.85 7.58
CA ILE A 124 9.40 26.75 7.21
C ILE A 124 9.47 26.54 5.70
N ASN A 125 9.39 25.29 5.27
CA ASN A 125 9.24 24.94 3.87
C ASN A 125 7.88 24.26 3.68
N LYS A 126 7.01 24.87 2.88
CA LYS A 126 5.72 24.32 2.50
C LYS A 126 5.87 23.65 1.13
N SER A 127 5.79 22.33 1.10
CA SER A 127 5.98 21.55 -0.13
C SER A 127 5.10 20.30 -0.10
N TYR A 128 4.48 19.95 -1.23
CA TYR A 128 3.62 18.76 -1.38
C TYR A 128 2.60 18.56 -0.24
N ALA A 129 1.88 19.63 0.13
CA ALA A 129 0.91 19.64 1.24
C ALA A 129 1.50 19.29 2.63
N ARG A 130 2.78 19.58 2.86
CA ARG A 130 3.47 19.33 4.13
C ARG A 130 4.15 20.60 4.63
N ILE A 131 4.05 20.87 5.93
CA ILE A 131 4.82 21.94 6.58
C ILE A 131 6.06 21.33 7.21
N MET A 132 7.23 21.62 6.62
CA MET A 132 8.52 21.15 7.11
C MET A 132 9.20 22.25 7.92
N HIS A 133 9.42 21.99 9.21
CA HIS A 133 10.20 22.87 10.09
C HIS A 133 11.70 22.61 9.89
N MET A 134 12.45 23.70 9.73
CA MET A 134 13.90 23.65 9.58
C MET A 134 14.60 23.60 10.93
N TYR A 135 15.62 22.75 11.05
CA TYR A 135 16.52 22.67 12.20
C TYR A 135 17.95 22.87 11.72
N ARG A 136 18.72 23.66 12.45
CA ARG A 136 20.11 23.99 12.13
C ARG A 136 20.99 23.95 13.37
N SER A 137 22.20 23.42 13.21
CA SER A 137 23.24 23.50 14.23
C SER A 137 24.02 24.81 14.08
N SER A 138 24.76 25.22 15.11
CA SER A 138 25.75 26.29 14.95
C SER A 138 26.86 25.89 13.96
N GLN A 139 27.37 26.87 13.20
CA GLN A 139 28.52 26.69 12.32
C GLN A 139 29.81 26.48 13.13
N SER A 140 29.96 27.17 14.26
CA SER A 140 31.14 27.03 15.13
C SER A 140 31.26 25.60 15.67
N ASP A 141 30.15 25.06 16.18
CA ASP A 141 30.08 23.67 16.68
C ASP A 141 30.40 22.64 15.59
N CYS A 142 29.97 22.89 14.34
CA CYS A 142 30.26 21.97 13.23
C CYS A 142 31.68 22.09 12.69
N ASN A 143 32.29 23.28 12.73
CA ASN A 143 33.64 23.48 12.24
C ASN A 143 34.70 22.86 13.17
N ALA A 144 34.46 22.87 14.48
CA ALA A 144 35.33 22.24 15.46
C ALA A 144 35.00 20.75 15.72
N CYS A 145 34.09 20.15 14.93
CA CYS A 145 33.56 18.82 15.20
C CYS A 145 34.48 17.70 14.66
N PRO A 146 34.85 16.69 15.49
CA PRO A 146 35.72 15.59 15.06
C PRO A 146 35.05 14.63 14.07
N ILE A 147 33.71 14.59 14.04
CA ILE A 147 32.93 13.70 13.18
C ILE A 147 32.34 14.44 11.96
N LYS A 148 32.93 15.59 11.59
CA LYS A 148 32.42 16.47 10.52
C LYS A 148 32.33 15.77 9.17
N ASP A 149 33.34 15.00 8.78
CA ASP A 149 33.44 14.36 7.46
C ASP A 149 32.34 13.32 7.24
N ASN A 150 31.97 12.61 8.31
CA ASN A 150 30.88 11.64 8.30
C ASN A 150 29.51 12.34 8.38
N CYS A 151 29.42 13.56 8.91
CA CYS A 151 28.16 14.25 9.17
C CYS A 151 27.72 15.19 8.02
N LEU A 152 28.67 15.86 7.37
CA LEU A 152 28.43 16.93 6.39
C LEU A 152 28.96 16.60 4.99
N GLY A 153 28.43 17.29 3.98
CA GLY A 153 29.03 17.34 2.65
C GLY A 153 30.19 18.33 2.62
N GLU A 154 31.13 18.18 1.68
CA GLU A 154 32.30 19.05 1.54
C GLU A 154 31.94 20.55 1.46
N LYS A 155 30.83 20.87 0.78
CA LYS A 155 30.35 22.25 0.61
C LYS A 155 29.42 22.73 1.74
N THR A 156 29.11 21.88 2.72
CA THR A 156 28.10 22.16 3.75
C THR A 156 28.76 22.65 5.04
N LYS A 157 28.47 23.89 5.45
CA LYS A 157 29.10 24.53 6.62
C LYS A 157 28.47 24.17 7.98
N GLN A 158 27.25 23.65 7.99
CA GLN A 158 26.50 23.33 9.22
C GLN A 158 25.47 22.25 8.95
N LYS A 159 25.08 21.49 9.97
CA LYS A 159 24.02 20.50 9.82
C LYS A 159 22.68 21.21 9.65
N GLN A 160 21.94 20.79 8.64
CA GLN A 160 20.56 21.19 8.42
C GLN A 160 19.69 19.95 8.27
N THR A 161 18.54 19.93 8.93
CA THR A 161 17.56 18.85 8.80
C THR A 161 16.15 19.42 8.82
N GLN A 162 15.21 18.65 8.27
CA GLN A 162 13.80 19.01 8.22
C GLN A 162 12.97 17.98 8.98
N ARG A 163 12.06 18.48 9.82
CA ARG A 163 11.03 17.68 10.48
C ARG A 163 9.68 18.09 9.94
N TRP A 164 8.87 17.11 9.55
CA TRP A 164 7.47 17.36 9.23
C TRP A 164 6.69 17.59 10.53
N GLU A 165 5.71 18.48 10.52
CA GLU A 165 4.85 18.75 11.69
C GLU A 165 4.21 17.48 12.27
N HIS A 166 3.85 16.50 11.42
CA HIS A 166 3.26 15.21 11.81
C HIS A 166 4.28 14.06 11.79
N GLN A 167 5.57 14.32 12.00
CA GLN A 167 6.61 13.29 11.97
C GLN A 167 6.37 12.18 13.01
N GLU A 168 5.82 12.51 14.18
CA GLU A 168 5.51 11.53 15.25
C GLU A 168 4.50 10.47 14.79
N LEU A 169 3.54 10.83 13.94
CA LEU A 169 2.60 9.89 13.32
C LEU A 169 3.34 8.87 12.45
N LEU A 170 4.30 9.33 11.63
CA LEU A 170 5.10 8.44 10.79
C LEU A 170 6.06 7.58 11.61
N ASP A 171 6.61 8.11 12.70
CA ASP A 171 7.52 7.36 13.57
C ASP A 171 6.76 6.18 14.22
N THR A 172 5.55 6.44 14.73
CA THR A 172 4.63 5.40 15.24
C THR A 172 4.22 4.41 14.14
N TYR A 173 3.84 4.90 12.97
CA TYR A 173 3.47 4.05 11.83
C TYR A 173 4.62 3.11 11.40
N ASN A 174 5.84 3.64 11.31
CA ASN A 174 7.03 2.86 10.96
C ASN A 174 7.42 1.86 12.07
N LYS A 175 7.17 2.19 13.33
CA LYS A 175 7.33 1.23 14.45
C LYS A 175 6.33 0.09 14.31
N ASN A 176 5.07 0.37 13.99
CA ASN A 176 4.04 -0.65 13.75
C ASN A 176 4.42 -1.55 12.56
N MET A 177 4.94 -1.00 11.46
CA MET A 177 5.40 -1.78 10.31
C MET A 177 6.57 -2.75 10.63
N LYS A 178 7.29 -2.56 11.75
CA LYS A 178 8.37 -3.44 12.18
C LYS A 178 7.88 -4.66 12.96
N THR A 179 6.64 -4.67 13.46
CA THR A 179 6.11 -5.78 14.25
C THR A 179 6.02 -7.06 13.40
N PRO A 180 6.15 -8.26 14.02
CA PRO A 180 6.02 -9.52 13.30
C PRO A 180 4.66 -9.68 12.61
N GLU A 181 3.60 -9.24 13.27
CA GLU A 181 2.22 -9.28 12.75
C GLU A 181 2.07 -8.44 11.47
N ALA A 182 2.51 -7.17 11.49
CA ALA A 182 2.42 -6.29 10.33
C ALA A 182 3.24 -6.83 9.15
N LYS A 183 4.43 -7.39 9.42
CA LYS A 183 5.26 -8.03 8.40
C LYS A 183 4.60 -9.27 7.79
N ALA A 184 4.00 -10.11 8.62
CA ALA A 184 3.31 -11.32 8.17
C ALA A 184 2.10 -10.96 7.29
N LEU A 185 1.32 -9.95 7.69
CA LEU A 185 0.18 -9.47 6.90
C LEU A 185 0.65 -8.82 5.59
N TYR A 186 1.65 -7.94 5.64
CA TYR A 186 2.19 -7.26 4.47
C TYR A 186 2.75 -8.23 3.41
N LYS A 187 3.35 -9.35 3.82
CA LYS A 187 3.88 -10.38 2.90
C LYS A 187 2.78 -10.96 1.99
N LYS A 188 1.51 -10.93 2.41
CA LYS A 188 0.38 -11.43 1.63
C LYS A 188 -0.04 -10.49 0.49
N ARG A 189 0.40 -9.22 0.47
CA ARG A 189 -0.11 -8.21 -0.49
C ARG A 189 0.00 -8.63 -1.96
N GLY A 190 1.15 -9.21 -2.34
CA GLY A 190 1.47 -9.49 -3.74
C GLY A 190 0.49 -10.50 -4.33
N SER A 191 0.27 -11.61 -3.63
CA SER A 191 -0.63 -12.67 -4.08
C SER A 191 -2.11 -12.28 -4.08
N ILE A 192 -2.49 -11.19 -3.40
CA ILE A 192 -3.87 -10.69 -3.41
C ILE A 192 -4.14 -9.98 -4.74
N VAL A 193 -3.32 -8.99 -5.11
CA VAL A 193 -3.58 -8.12 -6.26
C VAL A 193 -3.06 -8.67 -7.59
N GLU A 194 -2.01 -9.50 -7.57
CA GLU A 194 -1.44 -10.09 -8.77
C GLU A 194 -2.40 -11.10 -9.44
N HIS A 195 -3.26 -11.77 -8.67
CA HIS A 195 -4.21 -12.74 -9.23
C HIS A 195 -5.27 -12.09 -10.14
N PRO A 196 -6.00 -11.04 -9.72
CA PRO A 196 -6.88 -10.29 -10.61
C PRO A 196 -6.14 -9.71 -11.83
N PHE A 197 -5.00 -9.03 -11.62
CA PHE A 197 -4.25 -8.45 -12.75
C PHE A 197 -3.76 -9.51 -13.74
N GLY A 198 -3.25 -10.63 -13.25
CA GLY A 198 -2.82 -11.75 -14.09
C GLY A 198 -3.99 -12.32 -14.89
N THR A 199 -5.14 -12.53 -14.25
CA THR A 199 -6.35 -13.04 -14.92
C THR A 199 -6.84 -12.08 -15.99
N ILE A 200 -6.95 -10.79 -15.66
CA ILE A 200 -7.44 -9.78 -16.59
C ILE A 200 -6.48 -9.63 -17.78
N LYS A 201 -5.17 -9.51 -17.53
CA LYS A 201 -4.19 -9.27 -18.59
C LYS A 201 -3.90 -10.50 -19.45
N ARG A 202 -3.81 -11.68 -18.82
CA ARG A 202 -3.38 -12.92 -19.52
C ARG A 202 -4.54 -13.76 -20.02
N ASN A 203 -5.62 -13.87 -19.24
CA ASN A 203 -6.75 -14.73 -19.60
C ASN A 203 -7.85 -13.97 -20.35
N LEU A 204 -8.10 -12.70 -19.99
CA LEU A 204 -9.08 -11.86 -20.72
C LEU A 204 -8.42 -11.07 -21.88
N GLY A 205 -7.10 -11.12 -22.00
CA GLY A 205 -6.36 -10.46 -23.09
C GLY A 205 -6.34 -8.94 -23.02
N TRP A 206 -6.58 -8.34 -21.84
CA TRP A 206 -6.56 -6.89 -21.71
C TRP A 206 -5.14 -6.34 -21.52
N ASP A 207 -4.65 -5.64 -22.53
CA ASP A 207 -3.32 -5.03 -22.55
C ASP A 207 -3.35 -3.50 -22.71
N HIS A 208 -4.41 -2.93 -23.33
CA HIS A 208 -4.59 -1.50 -23.51
C HIS A 208 -6.07 -1.06 -23.43
N PHE A 209 -6.29 0.24 -23.29
CA PHE A 209 -7.62 0.85 -23.34
C PHE A 209 -8.00 1.21 -24.78
N LEU A 210 -9.25 0.95 -25.15
CA LEU A 210 -9.79 1.22 -26.47
C LEU A 210 -10.28 2.67 -26.63
N VAL A 211 -10.63 3.31 -25.51
CA VAL A 211 -11.14 4.69 -25.51
C VAL A 211 -10.11 5.68 -24.99
N ARG A 212 -10.35 6.96 -25.30
CA ARG A 212 -9.55 8.10 -24.81
C ARG A 212 -10.42 9.01 -23.96
N SER A 213 -9.78 9.83 -23.13
CA SER A 213 -10.37 10.65 -22.05
C SER A 213 -10.62 9.88 -20.76
N LYS A 214 -10.28 10.50 -19.63
CA LYS A 214 -10.35 9.88 -18.29
C LYS A 214 -11.72 9.28 -17.98
N LYS A 215 -12.81 10.00 -18.26
CA LYS A 215 -14.18 9.54 -17.99
C LYS A 215 -14.52 8.26 -18.77
N LYS A 216 -14.21 8.22 -20.07
CA LYS A 216 -14.49 7.03 -20.89
C LYS A 216 -13.64 5.84 -20.45
N VAL A 217 -12.36 6.09 -20.17
CA VAL A 217 -11.41 5.06 -19.73
C VAL A 217 -11.79 4.49 -18.36
N GLN A 218 -12.26 5.32 -17.43
CA GLN A 218 -12.82 4.86 -16.16
C GLN A 218 -14.01 3.93 -16.37
N GLY A 219 -14.89 4.23 -17.33
CA GLY A 219 -16.01 3.36 -17.69
C GLY A 219 -15.55 2.01 -18.26
N GLU A 220 -14.60 2.03 -19.20
CA GLU A 220 -13.99 0.80 -19.75
C GLU A 220 -13.33 -0.04 -18.64
N ASN A 221 -12.53 0.60 -17.78
CA ASN A 221 -11.90 -0.04 -16.64
C ASN A 221 -12.92 -0.67 -15.69
N ALA A 222 -14.01 0.03 -15.36
CA ALA A 222 -15.07 -0.50 -14.51
C ALA A 222 -15.75 -1.73 -15.11
N LEU A 223 -16.00 -1.76 -16.43
CA LEU A 223 -16.55 -2.92 -17.12
C LEU A 223 -15.60 -4.13 -17.08
N ILE A 224 -14.30 -3.90 -17.22
CA ILE A 224 -13.29 -4.95 -17.12
C ILE A 224 -13.25 -5.54 -15.70
N MET A 225 -13.22 -4.69 -14.67
CA MET A 225 -13.22 -5.13 -13.27
C MET A 225 -14.53 -5.86 -12.91
N PHE A 226 -15.68 -5.36 -13.40
CA PHE A 226 -16.96 -6.02 -13.26
C PHE A 226 -16.95 -7.41 -13.91
N THR A 227 -16.43 -7.53 -15.14
CA THR A 227 -16.33 -8.81 -15.85
C THR A 227 -15.51 -9.82 -15.06
N TYR A 228 -14.36 -9.39 -14.51
CA TYR A 228 -13.55 -10.23 -13.64
C TYR A 228 -14.32 -10.67 -12.39
N ASN A 229 -14.96 -9.75 -11.66
CA ASN A 229 -15.75 -10.05 -10.48
C ASN A 229 -16.90 -11.01 -10.79
N PHE A 230 -17.62 -10.78 -11.88
CA PHE A 230 -18.75 -11.62 -12.30
C PHE A 230 -18.29 -13.05 -12.60
N LYS A 231 -17.21 -13.21 -13.37
CA LYS A 231 -16.60 -14.51 -13.62
C LYS A 231 -16.13 -15.17 -12.32
N ARG A 232 -15.55 -14.41 -11.40
CA ARG A 232 -15.10 -14.90 -10.09
C ARG A 232 -16.26 -15.40 -9.23
N LEU A 233 -17.38 -14.66 -9.22
CA LEU A 233 -18.60 -15.04 -8.53
C LEU A 233 -19.16 -16.36 -9.08
N LEU A 234 -19.33 -16.46 -10.39
CA LEU A 234 -19.84 -17.68 -11.03
C LEU A 234 -18.96 -18.90 -10.76
N ASN A 235 -17.63 -18.73 -10.74
CA ASN A 235 -16.71 -19.80 -10.38
C ASN A 235 -16.78 -20.18 -8.90
N LEU A 236 -17.17 -19.25 -8.02
CA LEU A 236 -17.22 -19.47 -6.58
C LEU A 236 -18.49 -20.20 -6.14
N ILE A 237 -19.64 -19.87 -6.74
CA ILE A 237 -20.95 -20.39 -6.30
C ILE A 237 -21.66 -21.24 -7.37
N GLY A 238 -21.17 -21.24 -8.61
CA GLY A 238 -21.83 -21.92 -9.73
C GLY A 238 -23.10 -21.22 -10.22
N ILE A 239 -23.58 -21.64 -11.39
CA ILE A 239 -24.75 -21.04 -12.06
C ILE A 239 -26.04 -21.31 -11.29
N ALA A 240 -26.19 -22.50 -10.70
CA ALA A 240 -27.40 -22.89 -9.99
C ALA A 240 -27.65 -21.99 -8.76
N LEU A 241 -26.62 -21.80 -7.92
CA LEU A 241 -26.72 -20.96 -6.73
C LEU A 241 -26.79 -19.47 -7.09
N PHE A 242 -26.12 -19.06 -8.16
CA PHE A 242 -26.25 -17.70 -8.70
C PHE A 242 -27.69 -17.38 -9.12
N LYS A 243 -28.42 -18.30 -9.76
CA LYS A 243 -29.84 -18.10 -10.10
C LYS A 243 -30.70 -17.90 -8.84
N LYS A 244 -30.47 -18.69 -7.78
CA LYS A 244 -31.16 -18.50 -6.50
C LYS A 244 -30.84 -17.14 -5.88
N LEU A 245 -29.57 -16.71 -5.94
CA LEU A 245 -29.15 -15.38 -5.51
C LEU A 245 -29.89 -14.25 -6.25
N LEU A 246 -30.08 -14.37 -7.56
CA LEU A 246 -30.84 -13.37 -8.32
C LEU A 246 -32.32 -13.30 -7.88
N ILE A 247 -32.94 -14.44 -7.60
CA ILE A 247 -34.32 -14.48 -7.08
C ILE A 247 -34.38 -13.83 -5.70
N ALA A 248 -33.48 -14.21 -4.80
CA ALA A 248 -33.38 -13.63 -3.46
C ALA A 248 -33.14 -12.11 -3.48
N ILE A 249 -32.30 -11.60 -4.39
CA ILE A 249 -32.10 -10.15 -4.58
C ILE A 249 -33.39 -9.46 -5.04
N LYS A 250 -34.13 -10.09 -5.96
CA LYS A 250 -35.40 -9.55 -6.47
C LYS A 250 -36.47 -9.49 -5.37
N ASP A 251 -36.51 -10.51 -4.51
CA ASP A 251 -37.50 -10.64 -3.46
C ASP A 251 -37.12 -9.86 -2.18
N GLY A 252 -35.88 -9.37 -2.10
CA GLY A 252 -35.37 -8.56 -1.00
C GLY A 252 -34.95 -9.35 0.25
N ASP A 253 -35.11 -10.68 0.25
CA ASP A 253 -34.67 -11.56 1.34
C ASP A 253 -33.37 -12.30 0.98
N LEU A 254 -32.28 -11.90 1.62
CA LEU A 254 -30.95 -12.49 1.41
C LEU A 254 -30.57 -13.50 2.50
N THR A 255 -31.43 -13.76 3.48
CA THR A 255 -31.05 -14.49 4.70
C THR A 255 -30.69 -15.95 4.38
N ASN A 256 -31.63 -16.67 3.77
CA ASN A 256 -31.47 -18.09 3.44
C ASN A 256 -30.35 -18.31 2.41
N ILE A 257 -30.27 -17.46 1.38
CA ILE A 257 -29.27 -17.63 0.32
C ILE A 257 -27.85 -17.36 0.82
N ARG A 258 -27.66 -16.48 1.82
CA ARG A 258 -26.35 -16.23 2.42
C ARG A 258 -25.81 -17.47 3.12
N GLU A 259 -26.66 -18.15 3.90
CA GLU A 259 -26.30 -19.40 4.57
C GLU A 259 -26.02 -20.51 3.57
N GLU A 260 -26.87 -20.65 2.53
CA GLU A 260 -26.66 -21.64 1.48
C GLU A 260 -25.33 -21.42 0.74
N ILE A 261 -25.00 -20.16 0.38
CA ILE A 261 -23.71 -19.79 -0.21
C ILE A 261 -22.56 -20.09 0.75
N ALA A 262 -22.68 -19.76 2.03
CA ALA A 262 -21.65 -20.02 3.02
C ALA A 262 -21.37 -21.52 3.15
N LEU A 263 -22.41 -22.34 3.23
CA LEU A 263 -22.32 -23.80 3.29
C LEU A 263 -21.73 -24.39 2.01
N TYR A 264 -22.14 -23.90 0.83
CA TYR A 264 -21.60 -24.35 -0.46
C TYR A 264 -20.10 -24.07 -0.58
N ILE A 265 -19.66 -22.87 -0.17
CA ILE A 265 -18.24 -22.50 -0.17
C ILE A 265 -17.46 -23.35 0.83
N ALA A 266 -18.02 -23.62 2.01
CA ALA A 266 -17.38 -24.44 3.04
C ALA A 266 -17.23 -25.90 2.59
N SER A 267 -18.29 -26.51 2.05
CA SER A 267 -18.28 -27.88 1.57
C SER A 267 -17.32 -28.06 0.39
N SER A 268 -17.34 -27.14 -0.58
CA SER A 268 -16.43 -27.18 -1.73
C SER A 268 -14.96 -27.12 -1.32
N ARG A 269 -14.63 -26.37 -0.26
CA ARG A 269 -13.27 -26.33 0.29
C ARG A 269 -12.88 -27.64 0.97
N LEU A 270 -13.78 -28.26 1.73
CA LEU A 270 -13.54 -29.57 2.35
C LEU A 270 -13.28 -30.64 1.29
N TYR A 271 -14.15 -30.72 0.27
CA TYR A 271 -13.96 -31.65 -0.85
C TYR A 271 -12.63 -31.48 -1.57
N ILE A 272 -12.17 -30.24 -1.76
CA ILE A 272 -10.86 -29.98 -2.38
C ILE A 272 -9.73 -30.51 -1.47
N VAL A 273 -9.80 -30.28 -0.16
CA VAL A 273 -8.80 -30.78 0.80
C VAL A 273 -8.76 -32.31 0.80
N ASP A 274 -9.92 -32.95 0.88
CA ASP A 274 -10.05 -34.41 0.87
C ASP A 274 -9.55 -35.00 -0.47
N PHE A 275 -9.87 -34.35 -1.59
CA PHE A 275 -9.39 -34.74 -2.91
C PHE A 275 -7.86 -34.64 -3.03
N PHE A 276 -7.25 -33.57 -2.53
CA PHE A 276 -5.79 -33.47 -2.51
C PHE A 276 -5.15 -34.50 -1.57
N GLN A 277 -5.72 -34.74 -0.38
CA GLN A 277 -5.25 -35.79 0.51
C GLN A 277 -5.32 -37.17 -0.14
N TYR A 278 -6.41 -37.47 -0.84
CA TYR A 278 -6.59 -38.71 -1.59
C TYR A 278 -5.57 -38.86 -2.72
N ILE A 279 -5.33 -37.81 -3.53
CA ILE A 279 -4.29 -37.81 -4.57
C ILE A 279 -2.90 -38.04 -3.97
N PHE A 280 -2.56 -37.36 -2.87
CA PHE A 280 -1.29 -37.55 -2.20
C PHE A 280 -1.16 -38.99 -1.67
N MET A 281 -2.19 -39.56 -1.05
CA MET A 281 -2.18 -40.97 -0.60
C MET A 281 -2.02 -41.95 -1.77
N VAL A 282 -2.71 -41.75 -2.89
CA VAL A 282 -2.61 -42.61 -4.07
C VAL A 282 -1.22 -42.51 -4.73
N GLN A 283 -0.61 -41.33 -4.76
CA GLN A 283 0.76 -41.15 -5.26
C GLN A 283 1.81 -41.80 -4.35
N PHE A 284 1.60 -41.80 -3.02
CA PHE A 284 2.47 -42.51 -2.08
C PHE A 284 2.33 -44.03 -2.20
N SER A 285 1.11 -44.54 -2.38
CA SER A 285 0.84 -45.97 -2.58
C SER A 285 1.54 -46.52 -3.83
N LYS A 286 1.59 -45.76 -4.94
CA LYS A 286 2.29 -46.15 -6.17
C LYS A 286 3.83 -46.07 -6.10
N LYS A 287 4.40 -45.46 -5.06
CA LYS A 287 5.87 -45.41 -4.85
C LYS A 287 6.38 -46.52 -3.92
N LEU A 288 5.48 -47.27 -3.28
CA LEU A 288 5.77 -48.34 -2.32
C LEU A 288 5.46 -49.75 -2.88
N ALA A 289 4.98 -49.85 -4.12
CA ALA A 289 4.81 -51.08 -4.89
C ALA A 289 5.82 -51.11 -6.04
#